data_AF-A0A7V0Y048-F1
#
_entry.id   AF-A0A7V0Y048-F1
#
_cell.length_a   1.000
_cell.length_b   1.000
_cell.length_c   1.000
_cell.angle_alpha   90.00
_cell.angle_beta   90.00
_cell.angle_gamma   90.00
#
_symmetry.space_group_name_H-M   'P 1'
#
loop_
_entity.id
_entity.type
_entity.pdbx_description
1 polymer ?
#
loop_
_entity_poly.entity_id
_entity_poly.type
_entity_poly.pdbx_seq_one_letter_code
_entity_poly.pdbx_strand_id
1 'polypeptide(L)'
;MREVDKKLQSLDKCEPALLFLKAETFRRQGDRQRTLGMIDAMLECDRFYLPGLVFAAEITYYQGDIVRATEGLTYILNHEKFFSPGSLYYRNYLVLLNAEIMVTMGRDAQLEQYLKRNLIRSFPLGPKEMEKINDITSKLKISRQKGFMNYLRRNFKILKSEN
;
A
#
# COMPACT_ATOMS: atom_id res chain seq x y z
N MET A 1 -8.67 -39.84 -6.15
CA MET A 1 -8.62 -38.39 -6.48
C MET A 1 -8.44 -38.27 -7.98
N ARG A 2 -9.41 -37.68 -8.69
CA ARG A 2 -9.37 -37.58 -10.16
C ARG A 2 -8.37 -36.50 -10.58
N GLU A 3 -7.82 -36.61 -11.78
CA GLU A 3 -6.82 -35.69 -12.34
C GLU A 3 -7.31 -34.23 -12.40
N VAL A 4 -8.63 -34.06 -12.56
CA VAL A 4 -9.34 -32.78 -12.48
C VAL A 4 -9.29 -32.17 -11.07
N ASP A 5 -9.42 -32.97 -10.01
CA ASP A 5 -9.33 -32.50 -8.62
C ASP A 5 -7.91 -32.03 -8.29
N LYS A 6 -6.89 -32.70 -8.83
CA LYS A 6 -5.48 -32.29 -8.71
C LYS A 6 -5.21 -30.99 -9.47
N LYS A 7 -5.79 -30.83 -10.67
CA LYS A 7 -5.69 -29.59 -11.45
C LYS A 7 -6.40 -28.42 -10.77
N LEU A 8 -7.60 -28.63 -10.24
CA LEU A 8 -8.32 -27.62 -9.46
C LEU A 8 -7.55 -27.23 -8.19
N GLN A 9 -7.02 -28.20 -7.44
CA GLN A 9 -6.13 -27.92 -6.30
C GLN A 9 -4.83 -27.20 -6.70
N SER A 10 -4.32 -27.41 -7.92
CA SER A 10 -3.14 -26.69 -8.42
C SER A 10 -3.47 -25.27 -8.90
N LEU A 11 -4.67 -25.04 -9.42
CA LEU A 11 -5.17 -23.70 -9.77
C LEU A 11 -5.46 -22.88 -8.51
N ASP A 12 -6.05 -23.49 -7.48
CA ASP A 12 -6.25 -22.86 -6.17
C ASP A 12 -4.94 -22.53 -5.45
N LYS A 13 -3.84 -23.22 -5.79
CA LYS A 13 -2.50 -22.92 -5.27
C LYS A 13 -1.88 -21.69 -5.90
N CYS A 14 -2.32 -21.28 -7.10
CA CYS A 14 -1.72 -20.19 -7.86
C CYS A 14 -2.75 -19.13 -8.29
N GLU A 15 -3.64 -18.78 -7.36
CA GLU A 15 -4.58 -17.68 -7.48
C GLU A 15 -4.10 -16.51 -6.59
N PRO A 16 -3.53 -15.44 -7.18
CA PRO A 16 -2.92 -14.33 -6.43
C PRO A 16 -3.88 -13.68 -5.43
N ALA A 17 -5.17 -13.56 -5.77
CA ALA A 17 -6.16 -12.99 -4.87
C ALA A 17 -6.40 -13.84 -3.62
N LEU A 18 -6.43 -15.17 -3.76
CA LEU A 18 -6.56 -16.08 -2.63
C LEU A 18 -5.30 -16.08 -1.75
N LEU A 19 -4.12 -16.03 -2.37
CA LEU A 19 -2.84 -15.93 -1.66
C LEU A 19 -2.75 -14.61 -0.88
N PHE A 20 -3.21 -13.50 -1.46
CA PHE A 20 -3.31 -12.20 -0.78
C PHE A 20 -4.18 -12.28 0.49
N LEU A 21 -5.38 -12.87 0.39
CA LEU A 21 -6.27 -13.02 1.55
C LEU A 21 -5.64 -13.86 2.67
N LYS A 22 -4.97 -14.96 2.31
CA LYS A 22 -4.21 -15.77 3.28
C LYS A 22 -3.07 -14.98 3.93
N ALA A 23 -2.33 -14.22 3.14
CA ALA A 23 -1.23 -13.39 3.62
C ALA A 23 -1.72 -12.32 4.63
N GLU A 24 -2.86 -11.69 4.35
CA GLU A 24 -3.57 -10.78 5.25
C GLU A 24 -4.02 -11.48 6.54
N THR A 25 -4.57 -12.69 6.45
CA THR A 25 -4.94 -13.48 7.63
C THR A 25 -3.73 -13.75 8.53
N PHE A 26 -2.62 -14.22 7.96
CA PHE A 26 -1.40 -14.47 8.73
C PHE A 26 -0.81 -13.19 9.32
N ARG A 27 -0.86 -12.07 8.58
CA ARG A 27 -0.41 -10.77 9.08
C ARG A 27 -1.19 -10.36 10.32
N ARG A 28 -2.51 -10.50 10.29
CA ARG A 28 -3.39 -10.18 11.44
C ARG A 28 -3.15 -11.08 12.65
N GLN A 29 -2.66 -12.29 12.43
CA GLN A 29 -2.23 -13.22 13.47
C GLN A 29 -0.81 -12.95 14.00
N GLY A 30 -0.07 -12.01 13.40
CA GLY A 30 1.33 -11.75 13.72
C GLY A 30 2.29 -12.81 13.17
N ASP A 31 1.84 -13.73 12.32
CA ASP A 31 2.68 -14.78 11.72
C ASP A 31 3.46 -14.23 10.52
N ARG A 32 4.54 -13.51 10.82
CA ARG A 32 5.40 -12.86 9.82
C ARG A 32 5.96 -13.83 8.79
N GLN A 33 6.37 -15.04 9.21
CA GLN A 33 6.98 -16.00 8.31
C GLN A 33 5.98 -16.47 7.26
N ARG A 34 4.75 -16.81 7.66
CA ARG A 34 3.72 -17.22 6.71
C ARG A 34 3.21 -16.06 5.87
N THR A 35 3.16 -14.84 6.41
CA THR A 35 2.86 -13.65 5.59
C THR A 35 3.85 -13.50 4.44
N LEU A 36 5.16 -13.58 4.72
CA LEU A 36 6.19 -13.48 3.68
C LEU A 36 6.10 -14.63 2.67
N GLY A 37 5.94 -15.87 3.14
CA GLY A 37 5.79 -17.02 2.24
C GLY A 37 4.57 -16.92 1.32
N MET A 38 3.47 -16.32 1.77
CA MET A 38 2.32 -16.06 0.90
C MET A 38 2.56 -14.92 -0.08
N ILE A 39 3.34 -13.89 0.30
CA ILE A 39 3.75 -12.81 -0.61
C ILE A 39 4.62 -13.36 -1.73
N ASP A 40 5.62 -14.17 -1.39
CA ASP A 40 6.52 -14.79 -2.37
C ASP A 40 5.72 -15.67 -3.34
N ALA A 41 4.88 -16.57 -2.82
CA ALA A 41 4.02 -17.42 -3.66
C ALA A 41 3.08 -16.61 -4.56
N MET A 42 2.54 -15.50 -4.07
CA MET A 42 1.65 -14.61 -4.84
C MET A 42 2.37 -13.97 -6.01
N LEU A 43 3.61 -13.48 -5.80
CA LEU A 43 4.41 -12.83 -6.83
C LEU A 43 5.10 -13.83 -7.77
N GLU A 44 5.33 -15.06 -7.34
CA GLU A 44 5.70 -16.17 -8.23
C GLU A 44 4.57 -16.52 -9.20
N CYS A 45 3.32 -16.48 -8.73
CA CYS A 45 2.13 -16.75 -9.54
C CYS A 45 1.82 -15.62 -10.51
N ASP A 46 1.85 -14.37 -10.04
CA ASP A 46 1.73 -13.19 -10.89
C ASP A 46 2.64 -12.06 -10.37
N ARG A 47 3.77 -11.91 -11.05
CA ARG A 47 4.78 -10.88 -10.76
C ARG A 47 4.28 -9.45 -10.89
N PHE A 48 3.14 -9.23 -11.55
CA PHE A 48 2.54 -7.91 -11.78
C PHE A 48 1.25 -7.70 -10.98
N TYR A 49 0.92 -8.63 -10.09
CA TYR A 49 -0.26 -8.52 -9.25
C TYR A 49 -0.12 -7.33 -8.29
N LEU A 50 -0.76 -6.21 -8.64
CA LEU A 50 -0.60 -4.93 -7.93
C LEU A 50 -0.86 -5.06 -6.42
N PRO A 51 -1.97 -5.67 -5.94
CA PRO A 51 -2.19 -5.79 -4.50
C PRO A 51 -1.06 -6.51 -3.78
N GLY A 52 -0.45 -7.51 -4.42
CA GLY A 52 0.70 -8.23 -3.88
C GLY A 52 1.97 -7.38 -3.82
N LEU A 53 2.26 -6.61 -4.86
CA LEU A 53 3.39 -5.68 -4.89
C LEU A 53 3.25 -4.60 -3.81
N VAL A 54 2.04 -4.03 -3.67
CA VAL A 54 1.74 -3.04 -2.62
C VAL A 54 1.95 -3.65 -1.23
N PHE A 55 1.45 -4.87 -1.03
CA PHE A 55 1.56 -5.55 0.26
C PHE A 55 3.01 -5.91 0.62
N ALA A 56 3.80 -6.36 -0.37
CA ALA A 56 5.22 -6.60 -0.19
C ALA A 56 5.96 -5.33 0.27
N ALA A 57 5.71 -4.19 -0.40
CA ALA A 57 6.37 -2.94 -0.04
C ALA A 57 5.96 -2.43 1.36
N GLU A 58 4.68 -2.58 1.71
CA GLU A 58 4.16 -2.23 3.03
C GLU A 58 4.76 -3.10 4.14
N ILE A 59 4.79 -4.42 3.96
CA ILE A 59 5.43 -5.34 4.90
C ILE A 59 6.92 -5.03 5.02
N THR A 60 7.62 -4.76 3.92
CA THR A 60 9.04 -4.40 3.92
C THR A 60 9.30 -3.15 4.75
N TYR A 61 8.45 -2.13 4.60
CA TYR A 61 8.53 -0.91 5.41
C TYR A 61 8.31 -1.19 6.90
N TYR A 62 7.25 -1.92 7.25
CA TYR A 62 6.95 -2.24 8.65
C TYR A 62 7.97 -3.17 9.31
N GLN A 63 8.79 -3.86 8.53
CA GLN A 63 9.93 -4.63 9.00
C GLN A 63 11.19 -3.79 9.25
N GLY A 64 11.14 -2.50 8.92
CA GLY A 64 12.24 -1.55 9.11
C GLY A 64 13.19 -1.43 7.93
N ASP A 65 12.98 -2.16 6.82
CA ASP A 65 13.79 -2.02 5.61
C ASP A 65 13.26 -0.88 4.74
N ILE A 66 13.52 0.34 5.21
CA ILE A 66 13.01 1.58 4.61
C ILE A 66 13.55 1.77 3.18
N VAL A 67 14.79 1.36 2.92
CA VAL A 67 15.43 1.54 1.61
C VAL A 67 14.71 0.70 0.56
N ARG A 68 14.57 -0.62 0.82
CA ARG A 68 13.86 -1.50 -0.12
C ARG A 68 12.39 -1.14 -0.27
N ALA A 69 11.72 -0.73 0.81
CA ALA A 69 10.34 -0.28 0.72
C ALA A 69 10.18 0.96 -0.19
N THR A 70 11.12 1.91 -0.09
CA THR A 70 11.13 3.11 -0.94
C THR A 70 11.34 2.76 -2.41
N GLU A 71 12.28 1.85 -2.71
CA GLU A 71 12.55 1.37 -4.06
C GLU A 71 11.33 0.66 -4.65
N GLY A 72 10.73 -0.25 -3.88
CA GLY A 72 9.51 -0.96 -4.27
C GLY A 72 8.34 -0.03 -4.56
N LEU A 73 8.08 0.94 -3.67
CA LEU A 73 6.99 1.91 -3.89
C LEU A 73 7.26 2.84 -5.07
N THR A 74 8.50 3.28 -5.24
CA THR A 74 8.88 4.11 -6.39
C THR A 74 8.68 3.33 -7.69
N TYR A 75 9.06 2.05 -7.73
CA TYR A 75 8.81 1.18 -8.86
C TYR A 75 7.31 1.06 -9.17
N ILE A 76 6.49 0.78 -8.15
CA ILE A 76 5.03 0.68 -8.31
C ILE A 76 4.43 1.99 -8.83
N LEU A 77 4.76 3.13 -8.21
CA LEU A 77 4.22 4.44 -8.59
C LEU A 77 4.59 4.88 -10.01
N ASN A 78 5.77 4.47 -10.49
CA ASN A 78 6.25 4.78 -11.84
C ASN A 78 5.60 3.88 -12.91
N HIS A 79 5.19 2.67 -12.54
CA HIS A 79 4.64 1.67 -13.45
C HIS A 79 3.16 1.36 -13.19
N GLU A 80 2.49 2.14 -12.34
CA GLU A 80 1.13 1.88 -11.87
C GLU A 80 0.12 1.68 -13.02
N LYS A 81 0.27 2.45 -14.10
CA LYS A 81 -0.58 2.34 -15.31
C LYS A 81 -0.48 0.96 -15.97
N PHE A 82 0.64 0.28 -15.83
CA PHE A 82 0.85 -1.07 -16.35
C PHE A 82 0.25 -2.13 -15.42
N PHE A 83 0.35 -1.92 -14.11
CA PHE A 83 -0.18 -2.86 -13.11
C PHE A 83 -1.69 -2.73 -12.87
N SER A 84 -2.28 -1.58 -13.20
CA SER A 84 -3.73 -1.38 -13.19
C SER A 84 -4.18 -0.60 -14.43
N PRO A 85 -4.32 -1.29 -15.58
CA PRO A 85 -4.77 -0.67 -16.81
C PRO A 85 -6.20 -0.12 -16.63
N GLY A 86 -6.39 1.18 -16.81
CA GLY A 86 -7.71 1.82 -16.81
C GLY A 86 -8.21 2.35 -15.48
N SER A 87 -7.56 2.09 -14.34
CA SER A 87 -7.90 2.76 -13.08
C SER A 87 -6.71 2.86 -12.13
N LEU A 88 -6.39 4.07 -11.66
CA LEU A 88 -5.34 4.29 -10.65
C LEU A 88 -5.89 4.08 -9.24
N TYR A 89 -6.46 2.90 -8.98
CA TYR A 89 -7.23 2.63 -7.76
C TYR A 89 -6.40 2.83 -6.48
N TYR A 90 -5.10 2.51 -6.52
CA TYR A 90 -4.22 2.58 -5.37
C TYR A 90 -3.41 3.89 -5.26
N ARG A 91 -3.56 4.84 -6.20
CA ARG A 91 -2.65 5.99 -6.28
C ARG A 91 -2.55 6.75 -4.99
N ASN A 92 -3.68 7.20 -4.45
CA ASN A 92 -3.69 8.04 -3.26
C ASN A 92 -3.13 7.29 -2.05
N TYR A 93 -3.50 6.02 -1.90
CA TYR A 93 -2.92 5.13 -0.90
C TYR A 93 -1.39 5.03 -1.02
N LEU A 94 -0.86 4.74 -2.22
CA LEU A 94 0.57 4.57 -2.46
C LEU A 94 1.36 5.85 -2.24
N VAL A 95 0.79 6.99 -2.66
CA VAL A 95 1.38 8.31 -2.43
C VAL A 95 1.43 8.62 -0.93
N LEU A 96 0.39 8.29 -0.17
CA LEU A 96 0.38 8.47 1.28
C LEU A 96 1.33 7.51 2.00
N LEU A 97 1.42 6.25 1.57
CA LEU A 97 2.39 5.30 2.11
C LEU A 97 3.83 5.77 1.86
N ASN A 98 4.14 6.25 0.65
CA ASN A 98 5.47 6.80 0.37
C ASN A 98 5.73 8.11 1.16
N ALA A 99 4.70 8.93 1.37
CA ALA A 99 4.79 10.12 2.21
C ALA A 99 5.10 9.76 3.69
N GLU A 100 4.51 8.69 4.21
CA GLU A 100 4.83 8.16 5.55
C GLU A 100 6.30 7.76 5.65
N ILE A 101 6.81 7.06 4.64
CA ILE A 101 8.22 6.67 4.55
C ILE A 101 9.11 7.91 4.49
N MET A 102 8.76 8.91 3.67
CA MET A 102 9.51 10.17 3.59
C MET A 102 9.64 10.85 4.95
N VAL A 103 8.57 10.89 5.74
CA VAL A 103 8.61 11.46 7.11
C VAL A 103 9.51 10.63 8.02
N THR A 104 9.41 9.29 7.94
CA THR A 104 10.30 8.40 8.70
C THR A 104 11.78 8.59 8.35
N MET A 105 12.09 8.94 7.09
CA MET A 105 13.43 9.30 6.64
C MET A 105 13.84 10.74 6.98
N GLY A 106 12.99 11.52 7.66
CA GLY A 106 13.25 12.93 8.00
C GLY A 106 13.13 13.90 6.82
N ARG A 107 12.48 13.51 5.73
CA ARG A 107 12.32 14.30 4.48
C ARG A 107 11.08 15.19 4.49
N ASP A 108 10.63 15.62 5.66
CA ASP A 108 9.41 16.40 5.87
C ASP A 108 9.30 17.66 5.01
N ALA A 109 10.44 18.31 4.72
CA ALA A 109 10.48 19.55 3.94
C ALA A 109 9.92 19.38 2.53
N GLN A 110 10.00 18.17 1.96
CA GLN A 110 9.53 17.85 0.62
C GLN A 110 8.09 17.31 0.60
N LEU A 111 7.53 17.00 1.78
CA LEU A 111 6.24 16.30 1.92
C LEU A 111 5.11 17.05 1.20
N GLU A 112 4.93 18.33 1.48
CA GLU A 112 3.81 19.10 0.93
C GLU A 112 3.89 19.21 -0.60
N GLN A 113 5.06 19.47 -1.15
CA GLN A 113 5.26 19.54 -2.60
C GLN A 113 5.03 18.18 -3.26
N TYR A 114 5.52 17.10 -2.64
CA TYR A 114 5.31 15.74 -3.12
C TYR A 114 3.82 15.38 -3.18
N LEU A 115 3.07 15.67 -2.11
CA LEU A 115 1.62 15.41 -2.06
C LEU A 115 0.85 16.23 -3.10
N LYS A 116 1.15 17.53 -3.23
CA LYS A 116 0.54 18.41 -4.24
C LYS A 116 0.71 17.89 -5.66
N ARG A 117 1.85 17.28 -5.96
CA ARG A 117 2.18 16.77 -7.29
C ARG A 117 1.53 15.42 -7.58
N ASN A 118 1.37 14.57 -6.57
CA ASN A 118 1.08 13.15 -6.78
C ASN A 118 -0.29 12.68 -6.31
N LEU A 119 -0.92 13.35 -5.35
CA LEU A 119 -2.29 13.01 -4.92
C LEU A 119 -3.30 13.44 -5.99
N ILE A 120 -4.21 12.54 -6.33
CA ILE A 120 -5.27 12.79 -7.29
C ILE A 120 -6.54 13.18 -6.55
N ARG A 121 -6.99 14.43 -6.76
CA ARG A 121 -8.18 15.01 -6.09
C ARG A 121 -9.50 14.35 -6.48
N SER A 122 -9.58 13.78 -7.68
CA SER A 122 -10.79 13.08 -8.15
C SER A 122 -11.03 11.76 -7.42
N PHE A 123 -10.01 11.20 -6.76
CA PHE A 123 -10.15 10.02 -5.92
C PHE A 123 -10.34 10.45 -4.47
N PRO A 124 -11.47 10.08 -3.82
CA PRO A 124 -11.70 10.42 -2.43
C PRO A 124 -10.72 9.66 -1.51
N LEU A 125 -10.48 10.21 -0.31
CA LEU A 125 -9.67 9.54 0.71
C LEU A 125 -10.56 8.57 1.50
N GLY A 126 -10.22 7.28 1.47
CA GLY A 126 -10.93 6.22 2.17
C GLY A 126 -10.25 5.82 3.49
N PRO A 127 -10.72 4.75 4.14
CA PRO A 127 -10.21 4.30 5.44
C PRO A 127 -8.70 4.02 5.45
N LYS A 128 -8.19 3.34 4.40
CA LYS A 128 -6.75 3.02 4.30
C LYS A 128 -5.89 4.25 4.11
N GLU A 129 -6.32 5.22 3.31
CA GLU A 129 -5.64 6.52 3.19
C GLU A 129 -5.62 7.24 4.53
N MET A 130 -6.72 7.20 5.28
CA MET A 130 -6.82 7.84 6.59
C MET A 130 -5.90 7.21 7.64
N GLU A 131 -5.70 5.89 7.60
CA GLU A 131 -4.68 5.22 8.43
C GLU A 131 -3.29 5.81 8.16
N LYS A 132 -2.88 5.93 6.90
CA LYS A 132 -1.58 6.52 6.54
C LYS A 132 -1.48 8.00 6.90
N ILE A 133 -2.57 8.75 6.76
CA ILE A 133 -2.63 10.16 7.20
C ILE A 133 -2.40 10.26 8.71
N ASN A 134 -2.98 9.37 9.51
CA ASN A 134 -2.77 9.34 10.95
C ASN A 134 -1.31 8.98 11.29
N ASP A 135 -0.72 8.03 10.57
CA ASP A 135 0.68 7.62 10.75
C ASP A 135 1.68 8.72 10.36
N ILE A 136 1.40 9.50 9.32
CA ILE A 136 2.18 10.70 8.96
C ILE A 136 2.02 11.76 10.05
N THR A 137 0.78 12.01 10.46
CA THR A 137 0.39 13.03 11.44
C THR A 137 1.09 12.81 12.79
N SER A 138 1.16 11.56 13.26
CA SER A 138 1.79 11.20 14.54
C SER A 138 3.31 11.35 14.52
N LYS A 139 3.95 11.18 13.36
CA LYS A 139 5.41 11.31 13.17
C LYS A 139 5.86 12.76 12.93
N LEU A 140 4.96 13.64 12.51
CA LEU A 140 5.26 15.06 12.27
C LEU A 140 5.28 15.89 13.56
N LYS A 141 6.12 16.95 13.56
CA LYS A 141 6.04 18.01 14.59
C LYS A 141 4.66 18.69 14.55
N ILE A 142 4.14 19.10 15.71
CA ILE A 142 2.80 19.71 15.89
C ILE A 142 2.52 20.85 14.89
N SER A 143 3.50 21.72 14.64
CA SER A 143 3.34 22.83 13.68
C SER A 143 3.12 22.33 12.24
N ARG A 144 3.87 21.31 11.82
CA ARG A 144 3.75 20.67 10.48
C ARG A 144 2.47 19.86 10.37
N GLN A 145 2.10 19.15 11.43
CA GLN A 145 0.86 18.38 11.52
C GLN A 145 -0.36 19.26 11.23
N LYS A 146 -0.46 20.44 11.87
CA LYS A 146 -1.54 21.40 11.61
C LYS A 146 -1.59 21.84 10.16
N GLY A 147 -0.43 22.17 9.57
CA GLY A 147 -0.31 22.54 8.16
C GLY A 147 -0.78 21.43 7.22
N PHE A 148 -0.30 20.21 7.44
CA PHE A 148 -0.66 19.01 6.69
C PHE A 148 -2.17 18.73 6.73
N MET A 149 -2.78 18.71 7.91
CA MET A 149 -4.21 18.45 8.06
C MET A 149 -5.07 19.56 7.44
N ASN A 150 -4.65 20.82 7.55
CA ASN A 150 -5.32 21.93 6.88
C ASN A 150 -5.25 21.79 5.36
N TYR A 151 -4.10 21.39 4.81
CA TYR A 151 -3.95 21.12 3.38
C TYR A 151 -4.93 20.03 2.92
N LEU A 152 -4.98 18.88 3.61
CA LEU A 152 -5.85 17.77 3.23
C LEU A 152 -7.34 18.16 3.27
N ARG A 153 -7.80 18.76 4.37
CA ARG A 153 -9.21 19.15 4.54
C ARG A 153 -9.69 20.17 3.51
N ARG A 154 -8.79 21.07 3.08
CA ARG A 154 -9.12 22.09 2.08
C ARG A 154 -9.21 21.54 0.66
N ASN A 155 -8.48 20.46 0.36
CA ASN A 155 -8.26 20.02 -1.02
C ASN A 155 -8.91 18.67 -1.36
N PHE A 156 -9.32 17.88 -0.36
CA PHE A 156 -9.80 16.52 -0.58
C PHE A 156 -11.08 16.23 0.21
N LYS A 157 -11.97 15.45 -0.43
CA LYS A 157 -13.14 14.88 0.22
C LYS A 157 -12.71 13.63 0.99
N ILE A 158 -12.98 13.62 2.29
CA ILE A 158 -12.77 12.45 3.15
C ILE A 158 -14.09 11.70 3.19
N LEU A 159 -14.08 10.42 2.84
CA LEU A 159 -15.26 9.57 3.01
C LEU A 159 -15.49 9.41 4.51
N LYS A 160 -16.71 9.70 4.99
CA LYS A 160 -17.09 9.32 6.34
C LYS A 160 -17.08 7.80 6.38
N SER A 161 -16.38 7.21 7.35
CA SER A 161 -16.60 5.81 7.70
C SER A 161 -18.06 5.69 8.13
N GLU A 162 -18.85 4.86 7.46
CA GLU A 162 -20.15 4.44 7.97
C GLU A 162 -19.87 3.66 9.27
N ASN A 163 -20.48 4.13 10.36
CA ASN A 163 -20.38 3.51 11.69
C ASN A 163 -21.17 2.20 11.75
#